data_AF-B4R5F0-F1
#
_entry.id   AF-B4R5F0-F1
#
_cell.length_a   1.000
_cell.length_b   1.000
_cell.length_c   1.000
_cell.angle_alpha   90.00
_cell.angle_beta   90.00
_cell.angle_gamma   90.00
#
_symmetry.space_group_name_H-M   'P 1'
#
loop_
_entity.id
_entity.type
_entity.pdbx_description
1 polymer ?
#
loop_
_entity_poly.entity_id
_entity_poly.type
_entity_poly.pdbx_seq_one_letter_code
_entity_poly.pdbx_strand_id
1 'polypeptide(L)'
;MPFLLYATLRSGQETDFFSRDLMRSHAFHLGTELKPIFRRWQQEHQFSLVTQTQTGQIIVKEPVRHRLCAHQVAGTWHVPYCAQYTPHPTDSFEVPANWLCIQLKEQTTPATKTKTNTTR
;
A
#
# COMPACT_ATOMS: atom_id res chain seq x y z
N MET A 1 7.10 -4.63 -22.23
CA MET A 1 8.52 -5.00 -22.47
C MET A 1 8.92 -6.12 -21.51
N PRO A 2 8.88 -7.39 -21.94
CA PRO A 2 9.01 -8.54 -21.02
C PRO A 2 10.42 -8.73 -20.45
N PHE A 3 11.47 -8.26 -21.12
CA PHE A 3 12.86 -8.45 -20.68
C PHE A 3 13.19 -7.72 -19.38
N LEU A 4 12.57 -6.56 -19.15
CA LEU A 4 12.79 -5.80 -17.91
C LEU A 4 12.28 -6.58 -16.70
N LEU A 5 11.05 -7.10 -16.77
CA LEU A 5 10.50 -7.95 -15.70
C LEU A 5 11.33 -9.20 -15.46
N TYR A 6 11.76 -9.85 -16.55
CA TYR A 6 12.58 -11.04 -16.43
C TYR A 6 13.91 -10.73 -15.73
N ALA A 7 14.58 -9.64 -16.12
CA ALA A 7 15.84 -9.22 -15.51
C ALA A 7 15.66 -8.89 -14.03
N THR A 8 14.62 -8.12 -13.65
CA THR A 8 14.40 -7.72 -12.26
C THR A 8 14.06 -8.90 -11.37
N LEU A 9 13.17 -9.80 -11.84
CA LEU A 9 12.81 -11.00 -11.08
C LEU A 9 13.98 -11.97 -10.95
N ARG A 10 14.83 -12.07 -11.98
CA ARG A 10 16.03 -12.93 -11.96
C ARG A 10 17.13 -12.38 -11.05
N SER A 11 17.28 -11.06 -10.97
CA SER A 11 18.27 -10.40 -10.10
C SER A 11 17.95 -10.56 -8.62
N GLY A 12 16.67 -10.75 -8.26
CA GLY A 12 16.22 -11.03 -6.91
C GLY A 12 15.01 -10.20 -6.50
N GLN A 13 14.38 -10.59 -5.39
CA GLN A 13 13.14 -9.97 -4.91
C GLN A 13 13.28 -8.47 -4.61
N GLU A 14 14.43 -8.07 -4.06
CA GLU A 14 14.75 -6.69 -3.64
C GLU A 14 15.29 -5.81 -4.79
N THR A 15 15.11 -6.24 -6.06
CA THR A 15 15.67 -5.51 -7.20
C THR A 15 14.76 -4.36 -7.61
N ASP A 16 15.29 -3.15 -7.47
CA ASP A 16 14.66 -1.93 -7.95
C ASP A 16 14.77 -1.74 -9.46
N PHE A 17 13.76 -1.12 -10.08
CA PHE A 17 13.78 -0.85 -11.51
C PHE A 17 13.13 0.48 -11.90
N PHE A 18 13.60 1.03 -13.01
CA PHE A 18 13.11 2.29 -13.56
C PHE A 18 12.19 2.02 -14.74
N SER A 19 10.94 2.46 -14.66
CA SER A 19 9.97 2.34 -15.75
C SER A 19 8.83 3.34 -15.64
N ARG A 20 8.39 3.86 -16.78
CA ARG A 20 7.13 4.63 -16.90
C ARG A 20 5.90 3.76 -17.14
N ASP A 21 6.10 2.50 -17.54
CA ASP A 21 5.01 1.57 -17.81
C ASP A 21 4.48 0.99 -16.50
N LEU A 22 3.15 1.02 -16.34
CA LEU A 22 2.45 0.42 -15.20
C LEU A 22 2.17 -1.08 -15.41
N MET A 23 2.65 -1.67 -16.52
CA MET A 23 2.64 -3.10 -16.79
C MET A 23 1.24 -3.72 -16.67
N ARG A 24 0.21 -2.96 -17.07
CA ARG A 24 -1.20 -3.34 -16.92
C ARG A 24 -1.53 -4.62 -17.68
N SER A 25 -0.96 -4.78 -18.87
CA SER A 25 -1.08 -6.00 -19.67
C SER A 25 -0.46 -7.19 -18.95
N HIS A 26 0.78 -7.07 -18.46
CA HIS A 26 1.44 -8.15 -17.72
C HIS A 26 0.65 -8.54 -16.47
N ALA A 27 0.23 -7.57 -15.65
CA ALA A 27 -0.59 -7.83 -14.47
C ALA A 27 -1.93 -8.51 -14.78
N PHE A 28 -2.54 -8.24 -15.95
CA PHE A 28 -3.76 -8.92 -16.38
C PHE A 28 -3.52 -10.40 -16.72
N HIS A 29 -2.35 -10.74 -17.28
CA HIS A 29 -2.00 -12.12 -17.61
C HIS A 29 -1.60 -12.97 -16.38
N LEU A 30 -1.23 -12.35 -15.25
CA LEU A 30 -0.82 -13.05 -14.03
C LEU A 30 -1.98 -13.73 -13.26
N GLY A 31 -3.23 -13.56 -13.68
CA GLY A 31 -4.40 -14.11 -12.99
C GLY A 31 -4.73 -13.40 -11.68
N THR A 32 -5.82 -13.80 -11.01
CA THR A 32 -6.36 -13.09 -9.82
C THR A 32 -5.49 -13.22 -8.58
N GLU A 33 -4.80 -14.36 -8.42
CA GLU A 33 -3.99 -14.66 -7.22
C GLU A 33 -2.65 -13.93 -7.21
N LEU A 34 -1.94 -13.92 -8.35
CA LEU A 34 -0.60 -13.33 -8.44
C LEU A 34 -0.63 -11.83 -8.76
N LYS A 35 -1.71 -11.33 -9.37
CA LYS A 35 -1.88 -9.90 -9.64
C LYS A 35 -1.67 -9.01 -8.41
N PRO A 36 -2.30 -9.23 -7.24
CA PRO A 36 -2.08 -8.38 -6.06
C PRO A 36 -0.64 -8.45 -5.54
N ILE A 37 0.00 -9.62 -5.61
CA ILE A 37 1.40 -9.81 -5.18
C ILE A 37 2.34 -9.04 -6.11
N PHE A 38 2.17 -9.19 -7.43
CA PHE A 38 2.94 -8.47 -8.43
C PHE A 38 2.75 -6.96 -8.32
N ARG A 39 1.51 -6.50 -8.11
CA ARG A 39 1.20 -5.08 -7.90
C ARG A 39 1.89 -4.51 -6.68
N ARG A 40 1.91 -5.25 -5.58
CA ARG A 40 2.62 -4.85 -4.36
C ARG A 40 4.12 -4.76 -4.62
N TRP A 41 4.72 -5.79 -5.20
CA TRP A 41 6.15 -5.78 -5.54
C TRP A 41 6.49 -4.60 -6.46
N GLN A 42 5.66 -4.36 -7.48
CA GLN A 42 5.79 -3.23 -8.40
C GLN A 42 5.75 -1.88 -7.67
N GLN A 43 4.83 -1.69 -6.71
CA GLN A 43 4.76 -0.44 -5.91
C GLN A 43 6.00 -0.20 -5.05
N GLU A 44 6.59 -1.27 -4.51
CA GLU A 44 7.73 -1.22 -3.60
C GLU A 44 9.07 -1.01 -4.34
N HIS A 45 9.17 -1.38 -5.63
CA HIS A 45 10.44 -1.41 -6.39
C HIS A 45 10.46 -0.57 -7.68
N GLN A 46 9.31 -0.07 -8.15
CA GLN A 46 9.25 0.72 -9.39
C GLN A 46 9.53 2.20 -9.13
N PHE A 47 10.64 2.69 -9.67
CA PHE A 47 10.92 4.11 -9.79
C PHE A 47 10.19 4.67 -11.01
N SER A 48 9.36 5.69 -10.78
CA SER A 48 8.61 6.36 -11.84
C SER A 48 9.31 7.63 -12.29
N LEU A 49 9.57 7.74 -13.59
CA LEU A 49 10.19 8.93 -14.17
C LEU A 49 9.13 10.02 -14.35
N VAL A 50 9.27 11.15 -13.64
CA VAL A 50 8.27 12.23 -13.64
C VAL A 50 8.46 13.14 -14.85
N THR A 51 9.65 13.75 -15.00
CA THR A 51 9.94 14.66 -16.11
C THR A 51 11.40 15.11 -16.08
N GLN A 52 11.91 15.50 -17.24
CA GLN A 52 13.18 16.21 -17.38
C GLN A 52 12.90 17.72 -17.34
N THR A 53 13.48 18.41 -16.37
CA THR A 53 13.37 19.88 -16.26
C THR A 53 14.01 20.55 -17.48
N GLN A 54 13.64 21.81 -17.75
CA GLN A 54 14.25 22.61 -18.85
C GLN A 54 15.77 22.77 -18.69
N THR A 55 16.30 22.55 -17.49
CA THR A 55 17.73 22.55 -17.15
C THR A 55 18.41 21.17 -17.31
N GLY A 56 17.68 20.15 -17.76
CA GLY A 56 18.21 18.80 -17.98
C GLY A 56 18.23 17.89 -16.74
N GLN A 57 17.83 18.38 -15.56
CA GLN A 57 17.71 17.53 -14.37
C GLN A 57 16.53 16.57 -14.48
N ILE A 58 16.80 15.31 -14.16
CA ILE A 58 15.81 14.23 -14.17
C ILE A 58 15.15 14.16 -12.79
N ILE A 59 13.84 14.35 -12.74
CA ILE A 59 13.06 14.16 -11.52
C ILE A 59 12.52 12.73 -11.51
N VAL A 60 12.91 11.98 -10.49
CA VAL A 60 12.48 10.60 -10.25
C VAL A 60 11.55 10.58 -9.04
N LYS A 61 10.44 9.88 -9.16
CA LYS A 61 9.56 9.55 -8.04
C LYS A 61 10.00 8.21 -7.46
N GLU A 62 10.38 8.24 -6.20
CA GLU A 62 10.79 7.06 -5.44
C GLU A 62 9.59 6.12 -5.20
N PRO A 63 9.84 4.80 -5.12
CA PRO A 63 8.80 3.83 -4.82
C PRO A 63 8.28 3.99 -3.39
N VAL A 64 7.03 3.59 -3.20
CA VAL A 64 6.36 3.73 -1.91
C VAL A 64 6.69 2.53 -1.04
N ARG A 65 7.52 2.73 -0.02
CA ARG A 65 7.96 1.66 0.91
C ARG A 65 6.96 1.32 2.02
N HIS A 66 5.77 1.93 2.01
CA HIS A 66 4.71 1.66 2.98
C HIS A 66 3.50 1.01 2.31
N ARG A 67 2.76 0.20 3.08
CA ARG A 67 1.63 -0.56 2.55
C ARG A 67 0.46 0.38 2.27
N LEU A 68 0.13 0.55 0.98
CA LEU A 68 -1.03 1.31 0.49
C LEU A 68 -2.36 0.55 0.55
N CYS A 69 -2.39 -0.61 1.21
CA CYS A 69 -3.60 -1.40 1.40
C CYS A 69 -4.22 -1.16 2.78
N ALA A 70 -5.47 -1.54 2.98
CA ALA A 70 -6.04 -1.63 4.32
C ALA A 70 -5.17 -2.56 5.20
N HIS A 71 -4.67 -2.04 6.31
CA HIS A 71 -3.82 -2.81 7.21
C HIS A 71 -3.97 -2.36 8.67
N GLN A 72 -3.73 -3.27 9.60
CA GLN A 72 -3.77 -3.01 11.04
C GLN A 72 -2.34 -2.85 11.58
N VAL A 73 -2.09 -1.75 12.30
CA VAL A 73 -0.82 -1.47 12.99
C VAL A 73 -1.13 -1.08 14.42
N ALA A 74 -0.52 -1.75 15.40
CA ALA A 74 -0.65 -1.41 16.82
C ALA A 74 -2.11 -1.25 17.31
N GLY A 75 -3.02 -2.14 16.88
CA GLY A 75 -4.43 -2.07 17.27
C GLY A 75 -5.27 -1.01 16.53
N THR A 76 -4.67 -0.27 15.60
CA THR A 76 -5.34 0.74 14.77
C THR A 76 -5.40 0.26 13.32
N TRP A 77 -6.57 0.32 12.70
CA TRP A 77 -6.75 0.05 11.28
C TRP A 77 -6.53 1.30 10.46
N HIS A 78 -5.69 1.22 9.43
CA HIS A 78 -5.46 2.25 8.45
C HIS A 78 -6.08 1.81 7.12
N VAL A 79 -7.09 2.53 6.64
CA VAL A 79 -7.79 2.25 5.39
C VAL A 79 -7.72 3.48 4.48
N PRO A 80 -7.01 3.41 3.34
CA PRO A 80 -7.00 4.51 2.40
C PRO A 80 -8.36 4.64 1.72
N TYR A 81 -8.81 5.87 1.47
CA TYR A 81 -10.07 6.11 0.77
C TYR A 81 -9.95 7.25 -0.24
N CYS A 82 -10.74 7.15 -1.31
CA CYS A 82 -10.89 8.20 -2.30
C CYS A 82 -12.07 9.09 -1.90
N ALA A 83 -11.89 10.42 -1.94
CA ALA A 83 -12.97 11.37 -1.65
C ALA A 83 -14.11 11.31 -2.68
N GLN A 84 -13.80 10.89 -3.91
CA GLN A 84 -14.76 10.66 -4.98
C GLN A 84 -14.86 9.17 -5.26
N TYR A 85 -16.10 8.65 -5.23
CA TYR A 85 -16.40 7.31 -5.68
C TYR A 85 -16.20 7.22 -7.20
N THR A 86 -15.36 6.28 -7.63
CA THR A 86 -15.20 5.93 -9.04
C THR A 86 -15.57 4.46 -9.19
N PRO A 87 -16.51 4.10 -10.08
CA PRO A 87 -16.96 2.71 -10.26
C PRO A 87 -15.84 1.79 -10.77
N HIS A 88 -14.82 2.37 -11.41
CA HIS A 88 -13.59 1.71 -11.81
C HIS A 88 -12.39 2.54 -11.34
N PRO A 89 -11.99 2.42 -10.06
CA PRO A 89 -10.79 3.10 -9.62
C PRO A 89 -9.64 2.62 -10.50
N THR A 90 -8.96 3.55 -11.16
CA THR A 90 -7.76 3.21 -11.92
C THR A 90 -6.72 2.69 -10.92
N ASP A 91 -5.99 1.63 -11.26
CA ASP A 91 -4.82 1.18 -10.49
C ASP A 91 -3.82 2.35 -10.40
N SER A 92 -3.97 3.21 -9.38
CA SER A 92 -3.08 4.32 -9.13
C SER A 92 -1.98 3.82 -8.21
N PHE A 93 -0.74 4.13 -8.58
CA PHE A 93 0.45 3.88 -7.78
C PHE A 93 0.76 5.11 -6.92
N GLU A 94 -0.24 5.97 -6.73
CA GLU A 94 -0.10 7.20 -5.97
C GLU A 94 -0.53 6.95 -4.53
N VAL A 95 0.21 7.55 -3.61
CA VAL A 95 -0.14 7.52 -2.19
C VAL A 95 -1.50 8.22 -2.04
N PRO A 96 -2.53 7.54 -1.50
CA PRO A 96 -3.82 8.15 -1.24
C PRO A 96 -3.64 9.34 -0.30
N ALA A 97 -4.25 10.48 -0.64
CA ALA A 97 -4.14 11.70 0.17
C ALA A 97 -4.84 11.56 1.54
N ASN A 98 -5.89 10.74 1.61
CA ASN A 98 -6.71 10.59 2.80
C ASN A 98 -6.70 9.15 3.32
N TRP A 99 -6.61 9.03 4.64
CA TRP A 99 -6.57 7.76 5.36
C TRP A 99 -7.61 7.78 6.48
N LEU A 100 -8.38 6.71 6.58
CA LEU A 100 -9.28 6.45 7.68
C LEU A 100 -8.53 5.64 8.74
N CYS A 101 -8.41 6.21 9.94
CA CYS A 101 -7.78 5.55 11.09
C CYS A 101 -8.87 5.10 12.07
N ILE A 102 -9.03 3.79 12.25
CA ILE A 102 -10.02 3.20 13.17
C ILE A 102 -9.28 2.56 14.33
N GLN A 103 -9.44 3.12 15.52
CA GLN A 103 -8.90 2.55 16.76
C GLN A 103 -10.06 2.00 17.59
N LEU A 104 -10.05 0.70 17.86
CA LEU A 104 -11.01 0.13 18.80
C LEU A 104 -10.53 0.44 20.22
N LYS A 105 -11.32 1.23 20.96
CA LYS A 105 -11.14 1.35 22.40
C LYS A 105 -11.73 0.10 23.05
N GLU A 106 -10.90 -0.74 23.64
CA GLU A 106 -11.38 -1.75 24.58
C GLU A 106 -12.04 -1.04 25.76
N GLN A 107 -13.34 -1.27 25.94
CA GLN A 107 -14.02 -0.84 27.15
C GLN A 107 -13.50 -1.70 28.29
N THR A 108 -12.58 -1.17 29.08
CA THR A 108 -12.21 -1.76 30.38
C THR A 108 -13.48 -1.86 31.22
N THR A 109 -14.00 -3.08 31.34
CA THR A 109 -15.10 -3.38 32.27
C THR A 109 -14.62 -3.01 33.67
N PRO A 110 -15.31 -2.13 34.42
CA PRO A 110 -14.88 -1.78 35.76
C PRO A 110 -14.93 -3.02 36.66
N ALA A 111 -13.79 -3.36 37.22
CA ALA A 111 -13.60 -4.45 38.17
C ALA A 111 -14.64 -4.40 39.31
N THR A 112 -15.21 -5.56 39.57
CA THR A 112 -16.06 -5.96 40.69
C THR A 112 -15.69 -5.26 42.00
N LYS A 113 -16.60 -4.42 42.52
CA LYS A 113 -16.57 -4.02 43.93
C LYS A 113 -17.40 -5.03 44.75
N THR A 114 -16.72 -6.03 45.29
CA THR A 114 -17.24 -6.90 46.35
C THR A 114 -17.57 -6.01 47.56
N LYS A 115 -18.85 -5.82 47.86
CA LYS A 115 -19.31 -5.21 49.12
C LYS A 115 -19.36 -6.30 50.18
N THR A 116 -18.31 -6.41 50.97
CA THR A 116 -18.33 -7.09 52.27
C THR A 116 -19.15 -6.22 53.22
N ASN A 117 -20.38 -6.63 53.55
CA ASN A 117 -21.14 -6.01 54.64
C ASN A 117 -21.24 -7.00 55.80
N THR A 118 -20.29 -6.89 56.71
CA THR A 118 -20.39 -7.29 58.11
C THR A 118 -21.37 -6.35 58.80
N THR A 119 -22.43 -6.84 59.46
CA THR A 119 -23.03 -6.21 60.66
C THR A 119 -23.99 -7.19 61.35
N ARG A 120 -23.64 -7.48 62.63
CA ARG A 120 -24.42 -7.96 63.78
C ARG A 120 -25.25 -9.25 63.70
#